data_AF-A0A821Y220-F1
#
_entry.id   AF-A0A821Y220-F1
#
_cell.length_a   1.000
_cell.length_b   1.000
_cell.length_c   1.000
_cell.angle_alpha   90.00
_cell.angle_beta   90.00
_cell.angle_gamma   90.00
#
_symmetry.space_group_name_H-M   'P 1'
#
loop_
_entity.id
_entity.type
_entity.pdbx_description
1 polymer ?
#
loop_
_entity_poly.entity_id
_entity_poly.type
_entity_poly.pdbx_seq_one_letter_code
_entity_poly.pdbx_strand_id
1 'polypeptide(L)'
;HSFDDYFVWKSILQANRFHARVVVIEFNYEIPPNENRVVDPNLDSRRWTHTNFFGAGILAMAALGRVHGYTLVYGEKNGVNLFFIQTCVLLQQGVFDDVPSVEQLHVSKPVRQWKHAPETDKSRTWIWNDTVWIP
;
A
#
# COMPACT_ATOMS: atom_id res chain seq x y z
N HIS A 1 -6.62 16.24 -2.58
CA HIS A 1 -6.17 14.91 -3.02
C HIS A 1 -7.14 13.89 -2.46
N SER A 2 -7.65 12.98 -3.32
CA SER A 2 -8.26 11.74 -2.85
C SER A 2 -7.16 10.79 -2.36
N PHE A 3 -7.52 9.74 -1.64
CA PHE A 3 -6.59 8.78 -1.03
C PHE A 3 -7.08 7.33 -1.23
N ASP A 4 -7.74 7.11 -2.36
CA ASP A 4 -8.50 5.91 -2.71
C ASP A 4 -7.71 4.89 -3.56
N ASP A 5 -6.40 5.09 -3.72
CA ASP A 5 -5.52 4.27 -4.58
C ASP A 5 -5.70 2.76 -4.34
N TYR A 6 -5.77 2.35 -3.06
CA TYR A 6 -6.00 0.96 -2.67
C TYR A 6 -7.30 0.40 -3.27
N PHE A 7 -8.40 1.16 -3.20
CA PHE A 7 -9.71 0.70 -3.66
C PHE A 7 -9.85 0.76 -5.18
N VAL A 8 -9.25 1.76 -5.81
CA VAL A 8 -9.15 1.84 -7.28
C VAL A 8 -8.38 0.63 -7.80
N TRP A 9 -7.20 0.34 -7.23
CA TRP A 9 -6.41 -0.81 -7.63
C TRP A 9 -7.12 -2.13 -7.35
N LYS A 10 -7.71 -2.31 -6.17
CA LYS A 10 -8.54 -3.48 -5.83
C LYS A 10 -9.65 -3.70 -6.86
N SER A 11 -10.34 -2.64 -7.28
CA SER A 11 -11.41 -2.73 -8.27
C SER A 11 -10.90 -3.17 -9.64
N ILE A 12 -9.74 -2.65 -10.08
CA ILE A 12 -9.09 -3.07 -11.34
C ILE A 12 -8.71 -4.56 -11.28
N LEU A 13 -8.11 -5.00 -10.17
CA LEU A 13 -7.70 -6.39 -9.95
C LEU A 13 -8.90 -7.35 -9.91
N GLN A 14 -9.98 -6.98 -9.21
CA GLN A 14 -11.21 -7.77 -9.11
C GLN A 14 -11.96 -7.85 -10.43
N ALA A 15 -11.94 -6.79 -11.23
CA ALA A 15 -12.54 -6.83 -12.57
C ALA A 15 -11.84 -7.85 -13.47
N ASN A 16 -10.56 -8.15 -13.22
CA ASN A 16 -9.78 -9.17 -13.93
C ASN A 16 -9.78 -8.98 -15.46
N ARG A 17 -9.76 -7.72 -15.92
CA ARG A 17 -9.76 -7.33 -17.34
C ARG A 17 -8.44 -6.76 -17.82
N PHE A 18 -7.58 -6.35 -16.90
CA PHE A 18 -6.31 -5.71 -17.19
C PHE A 18 -5.23 -6.21 -16.23
N HIS A 19 -4.07 -6.55 -16.78
CA HIS A 19 -2.94 -7.09 -16.03
C HIS A 19 -1.68 -6.32 -16.43
N ALA A 20 -1.35 -5.30 -15.65
CA ALA A 20 -0.09 -4.61 -15.82
C ALA A 20 1.06 -5.53 -15.42
N ARG A 21 2.21 -5.43 -16.09
CA ARG A 21 3.44 -6.10 -15.61
C ARG A 21 4.04 -5.38 -14.41
N VAL A 22 3.86 -4.06 -14.35
CA VAL A 22 4.38 -3.17 -13.31
C VAL A 22 3.25 -2.27 -12.84
N VAL A 23 3.10 -2.10 -11.54
CA VAL A 23 2.19 -1.12 -10.92
C VAL A 23 3.02 -0.21 -10.03
N VAL A 24 2.79 1.09 -10.15
CA VAL A 24 3.32 2.11 -9.23
C VAL A 24 2.13 2.76 -8.57
N ILE A 25 2.12 2.80 -7.24
CA ILE A 25 0.94 3.22 -6.47
C ILE A 25 1.33 4.01 -5.23
N GLU A 26 0.57 5.07 -4.92
CA GLU A 26 0.80 5.87 -3.73
C GLU A 26 0.39 5.12 -2.45
N PHE A 27 1.12 5.34 -1.35
CA PHE A 27 0.81 4.72 -0.06
C PHE A 27 1.08 5.69 1.11
N ASN A 28 0.62 5.31 2.30
CA ASN A 28 0.88 6.05 3.53
C ASN A 28 2.06 5.41 4.28
N TYR A 29 3.24 6.03 4.16
CA TYR A 29 4.45 5.56 4.84
C TYR A 29 4.41 5.73 6.37
N GLU A 30 3.53 6.59 6.90
CA GLU A 30 3.40 6.80 8.34
C GLU A 30 2.68 5.65 9.05
N ILE A 31 2.04 4.75 8.29
CA ILE A 31 1.49 3.51 8.83
C ILE A 31 2.64 2.50 9.00
N PRO A 32 2.83 1.95 10.21
CA PRO A 32 3.87 0.96 10.47
C PRO A 32 3.78 -0.25 9.52
N PRO A 33 4.92 -0.84 9.11
CA PRO A 33 4.94 -1.92 8.13
C PRO A 33 4.30 -3.22 8.61
N ASN A 34 4.02 -3.35 9.91
CA ASN A 34 3.31 -4.47 10.51
C ASN A 34 1.79 -4.21 10.67
N GLU A 35 1.29 -3.05 10.26
CA GLU A 35 -0.12 -2.68 10.38
C GLU A 35 -0.85 -2.80 9.03
N ASN A 36 -1.78 -3.75 8.96
CA ASN A 36 -2.57 -3.99 7.76
C ASN A 36 -3.87 -3.16 7.79
N ARG A 37 -3.74 -1.86 7.56
CA ARG A 37 -4.88 -0.94 7.62
C ARG A 37 -4.97 0.01 6.43
N VAL A 38 -6.20 0.43 6.15
CA VAL A 38 -6.57 1.35 5.07
C VAL A 38 -7.72 2.26 5.53
N VAL A 39 -7.77 3.49 5.04
CA VAL A 39 -8.93 4.38 5.27
C VAL A 39 -10.13 3.94 4.44
N ASP A 40 -11.33 3.89 5.02
CA ASP A 40 -12.57 3.65 4.26
C ASP A 40 -12.99 4.92 3.46
N PRO A 41 -12.99 4.88 2.11
CA PRO A 41 -13.38 6.02 1.28
C PRO A 41 -14.90 6.29 1.26
N ASN A 42 -15.71 5.46 1.92
CA ASN A 42 -17.16 5.68 2.07
C ASN A 42 -17.51 6.35 3.40
N LEU A 43 -16.71 6.13 4.45
CA LEU A 43 -16.90 6.75 5.77
C LEU A 43 -16.20 8.10 5.90
N ASP A 44 -15.37 8.44 4.91
CA ASP A 44 -14.67 9.69 4.82
C ASP A 44 -15.01 10.39 3.50
N SER A 45 -15.17 11.71 3.55
CA SER A 45 -15.58 12.58 2.43
C SER A 45 -14.61 12.60 1.23
N ARG A 46 -13.68 11.64 1.13
CA ARG A 46 -12.65 11.47 0.10
C ARG A 46 -11.73 12.67 -0.06
N ARG A 47 -11.68 13.53 0.96
CA ARG A 47 -10.81 14.71 0.99
C ARG A 47 -9.83 14.56 2.13
N TRP A 48 -8.57 14.40 1.76
CA TRP A 48 -7.50 14.41 2.74
C TRP A 48 -7.46 15.75 3.48
N THR A 49 -7.40 15.70 4.81
CA THR A 49 -7.39 16.86 5.71
C THR A 49 -5.97 17.30 6.11
N HIS A 50 -4.94 16.79 5.44
CA HIS A 50 -3.52 17.01 5.76
C HIS A 50 -3.08 16.38 7.11
N THR A 51 -3.87 15.43 7.62
CA THR A 51 -3.51 14.60 8.77
C THR A 51 -2.84 13.30 8.32
N ASN A 52 -2.29 12.52 9.25
CA ASN A 52 -1.73 11.21 8.96
C ASN A 52 -2.79 10.13 8.63
N PHE A 53 -4.07 10.51 8.59
CA PHE A 53 -5.19 9.63 8.21
C PHE A 53 -5.52 9.80 6.72
N PHE A 54 -4.87 8.95 5.93
CA PHE A 54 -5.09 8.80 4.50
C PHE A 54 -4.61 7.44 4.01
N GLY A 55 -5.17 7.00 2.89
CA GLY A 55 -4.60 5.93 2.07
C GLY A 55 -4.54 4.58 2.76
N ALA A 56 -3.55 3.78 2.35
CA ALA A 56 -3.28 2.44 2.86
C ALA A 56 -1.82 2.32 3.27
N GLY A 57 -1.57 1.47 4.27
CA GLY A 57 -0.21 1.11 4.67
C GLY A 57 0.45 0.17 3.67
N ILE A 58 1.78 0.06 3.74
CA ILE A 58 2.56 -0.81 2.86
C ILE A 58 2.12 -2.27 2.93
N LEU A 59 1.75 -2.76 4.12
CA LEU A 59 1.30 -4.14 4.32
C LEU A 59 -0.06 -4.39 3.66
N ALA A 60 -0.98 -3.42 3.74
CA ALA A 60 -2.27 -3.52 3.07
C ALA A 60 -2.11 -3.59 1.55
N MET A 61 -1.23 -2.75 0.98
CA MET A 61 -0.91 -2.78 -0.44
C MET A 61 -0.23 -4.09 -0.85
N ALA A 62 0.75 -4.56 -0.07
CA ALA A 62 1.45 -5.82 -0.32
C ALA A 62 0.49 -7.03 -0.30
N ALA A 63 -0.39 -7.09 0.70
CA ALA A 63 -1.39 -8.15 0.82
C ALA A 63 -2.36 -8.15 -0.37
N LEU A 64 -2.85 -6.98 -0.79
CA LEU A 64 -3.70 -6.84 -1.97
C LEU A 64 -3.00 -7.35 -3.24
N GLY A 65 -1.76 -6.89 -3.48
CA GLY A 65 -0.98 -7.32 -4.63
C GLY A 65 -0.77 -8.84 -4.66
N ARG A 66 -0.39 -9.43 -3.52
CA ARG A 66 -0.06 -10.86 -3.40
C ARG A 66 -1.24 -11.75 -3.77
N VAL A 67 -2.44 -11.45 -3.29
CA VAL A 67 -3.66 -12.23 -3.60
C VAL A 67 -3.99 -12.20 -5.10
N HIS A 68 -3.52 -11.19 -5.82
CA HIS A 68 -3.74 -11.01 -7.26
C HIS A 68 -2.49 -11.26 -8.13
N GLY A 69 -1.48 -11.94 -7.60
CA GLY A 69 -0.30 -12.34 -8.37
C GLY A 69 0.69 -11.20 -8.66
N TYR A 70 0.77 -10.22 -7.77
CA TYR A 70 1.78 -9.17 -7.76
C TYR A 70 2.66 -9.26 -6.52
N THR A 71 3.92 -8.91 -6.69
CA THR A 71 4.94 -8.87 -5.64
C THR A 71 5.41 -7.43 -5.48
N LEU A 72 5.38 -6.92 -4.25
CA LEU A 72 6.02 -5.65 -3.91
C LEU A 72 7.54 -5.82 -4.01
N VAL A 73 8.22 -4.97 -4.77
CA VAL A 73 9.68 -5.08 -4.99
C VAL A 73 10.46 -3.86 -4.53
N TYR A 74 9.79 -2.70 -4.38
CA TYR A 74 10.46 -1.46 -4.00
C TYR A 74 9.49 -0.45 -3.38
N GLY A 75 9.89 0.18 -2.27
CA GLY A 75 9.29 1.40 -1.76
C GLY A 75 10.22 2.57 -1.98
N GLU A 76 9.75 3.63 -2.63
CA GLU A 76 10.63 4.76 -2.96
C GLU A 76 10.99 5.61 -1.73
N LYS A 77 12.18 6.21 -1.78
CA LYS A 77 12.85 6.84 -0.61
C LYS A 77 12.14 8.04 0.02
N ASN A 78 11.12 8.61 -0.62
CA ASN A 78 10.30 9.69 -0.06
C ASN A 78 9.01 9.17 0.60
N GLY A 79 8.76 7.86 0.61
CA GLY A 79 7.57 7.28 1.26
C GLY A 79 6.25 7.62 0.56
N VAL A 80 6.30 7.89 -0.75
CA VAL A 80 5.13 8.23 -1.57
C VAL A 80 4.70 7.04 -2.41
N ASN A 81 5.60 6.36 -3.12
CA ASN A 81 5.26 5.31 -4.09
C ASN A 81 5.78 3.92 -3.72
N LEU A 82 4.98 2.91 -4.02
CA LEU A 82 5.34 1.50 -4.03
C LEU A 82 5.38 0.98 -5.47
N PHE A 83 6.28 0.03 -5.72
CA PHE A 83 6.47 -0.61 -7.02
C PHE A 83 6.19 -2.10 -6.89
N PHE A 84 5.26 -2.57 -7.70
CA PHE A 84 4.86 -3.96 -7.80
C PHE A 84 5.20 -4.51 -9.17
N ILE A 85 5.63 -5.78 -9.21
CA ILE A 85 5.83 -6.53 -10.44
C ILE A 85 4.91 -7.76 -10.40
N GLN A 86 4.35 -8.12 -11.55
CA GLN A 86 3.60 -9.37 -11.68
C GLN A 86 4.49 -10.56 -11.30
N THR A 87 4.07 -11.39 -10.35
CA THR A 87 4.91 -12.42 -9.72
C THR A 87 5.48 -13.41 -10.75
N CYS A 88 4.73 -13.74 -11.80
CA CYS A 88 5.22 -14.63 -12.85
C CYS A 88 6.43 -14.05 -13.62
N VAL A 89 6.56 -12.73 -13.72
CA VAL A 89 7.73 -12.08 -14.34
C VAL A 89 8.97 -12.32 -13.47
N LEU A 90 8.85 -12.16 -12.15
CA LEU A 90 9.97 -12.40 -11.21
C LEU A 90 10.41 -13.87 -11.22
N LEU A 91 9.44 -14.79 -11.25
CA LEU A 91 9.69 -16.23 -11.35
C LEU A 91 10.40 -16.59 -12.66
N GLN A 92 9.95 -16.03 -13.80
CA GLN A 92 10.60 -16.23 -15.10
C GLN A 92 12.03 -15.70 -15.16
N GLN A 93 12.31 -14.62 -14.43
CA GLN A 93 13.65 -14.03 -14.35
C GLN A 93 14.54 -14.72 -13.29
N GLY A 94 13.99 -15.60 -12.45
CA GLY A 94 14.72 -16.29 -11.39
C GLY A 94 15.17 -15.39 -10.25
N VAL A 95 14.48 -14.27 -10.00
CA VAL A 95 14.83 -13.27 -8.97
C VAL A 95 13.77 -13.14 -7.87
N PHE A 96 12.79 -14.04 -7.85
CA PHE A 96 11.70 -14.00 -6.87
C PHE A 96 12.21 -14.16 -5.43
N ASP A 97 13.17 -15.05 -5.22
CA ASP A 97 13.72 -15.34 -3.89
C ASP A 97 14.60 -14.20 -3.33
N ASP A 98 15.05 -13.28 -4.21
CA ASP A 98 15.85 -12.11 -3.84
C ASP A 98 14.99 -10.90 -3.40
N VAL A 99 13.66 -11.01 -3.47
CA VAL A 99 12.76 -9.90 -3.12
C VAL A 99 12.78 -9.66 -1.60
N PRO A 100 13.10 -8.44 -1.13
CA PRO A 100 13.12 -8.13 0.30
C PRO A 100 11.73 -8.20 0.95
N SER A 101 11.70 -8.36 2.28
CA SER A 101 10.44 -8.35 3.03
C SER A 101 9.76 -6.98 3.02
N VAL A 102 8.46 -6.93 3.34
CA VAL A 102 7.70 -5.67 3.43
C VAL A 102 8.36 -4.68 4.40
N GLU A 103 8.89 -5.16 5.51
CA GLU A 103 9.60 -4.36 6.51
C GLU A 103 10.89 -3.76 5.94
N GLN A 104 11.63 -4.52 5.12
CA GLN A 104 12.85 -4.05 4.46
C GLN A 104 12.55 -3.04 3.35
N LEU A 105 11.38 -3.14 2.71
CA LEU A 105 10.92 -2.23 1.67
C LEU A 105 10.23 -0.97 2.23
N HIS A 106 9.90 -0.94 3.52
CA HIS A 106 9.29 0.22 4.17
C HIS A 106 10.30 1.32 4.45
N VAL A 107 9.88 2.55 4.19
CA VAL A 107 10.70 3.74 4.44
C VAL A 107 10.25 4.39 5.73
N SER A 108 10.96 4.08 6.82
CA SER A 108 10.69 4.66 8.15
C SER A 108 11.15 6.11 8.30
N LYS A 109 12.04 6.60 7.43
CA LYS A 109 12.58 7.97 7.44
C LYS A 109 12.73 8.48 6.00
N PRO A 110 11.68 9.06 5.40
CA PRO A 110 11.78 9.57 4.04
C PRO A 110 12.75 10.75 3.95
N VAL A 111 13.40 10.90 2.79
CA VAL A 111 14.36 11.99 2.52
C VAL A 111 13.69 13.36 2.68
N ARG A 112 12.45 13.47 2.21
CA ARG A 112 11.57 14.62 2.50
C ARG A 112 10.67 14.24 3.67
N GLN A 113 10.89 14.88 4.83
CA GLN A 113 10.10 14.63 6.03
C GLN A 113 8.77 15.39 5.95
N TRP A 114 7.75 14.75 5.42
CA TRP A 114 6.38 15.24 5.47
C TRP A 114 5.75 14.80 6.80
N LYS A 115 5.86 15.62 7.85
CA LYS A 115 5.16 15.32 9.11
C LYS A 115 3.72 15.79 9.00
N HIS A 116 2.80 14.86 8.74
CA HIS A 116 1.39 15.19 8.81
C HIS A 116 0.95 15.34 10.27
N ALA A 117 -0.04 16.20 10.50
CA ALA A 117 -0.61 16.33 11.84
C ALA A 117 -1.28 14.99 12.24
N PRO A 118 -1.18 14.55 13.49
CA PRO A 118 -1.97 13.42 13.95
C PRO A 118 -3.46 13.68 13.72
N GLU A 119 -4.17 12.67 13.24
CA GLU A 119 -5.63 12.74 13.19
C GLU A 119 -6.22 12.82 14.60
N THR A 120 -7.18 13.71 14.80
CA THR A 120 -7.85 13.93 16.10
C THR A 120 -9.36 13.68 16.05
N ASP A 121 -9.95 13.59 14.85
CA ASP A 121 -11.34 13.22 14.64
C ASP A 121 -11.54 11.72 14.91
N LYS A 122 -12.19 11.42 16.03
CA LYS A 122 -12.49 10.06 16.47
C LYS A 122 -13.58 9.36 15.65
N SER A 123 -14.31 10.10 14.82
CA SER A 123 -15.30 9.51 13.91
C SER A 123 -14.65 8.85 12.69
N ARG A 124 -13.42 9.25 12.34
CA ARG A 124 -12.64 8.64 11.26
C ARG A 124 -12.02 7.33 11.74
N THR A 125 -12.32 6.23 11.05
CA THR A 125 -11.89 4.88 11.44
C THR A 125 -11.10 4.18 10.35
N TRP A 126 -10.10 3.42 10.77
CA TRP A 126 -9.33 2.54 9.88
C TRP A 126 -10.09 1.22 9.66
N ILE A 127 -10.07 0.72 8.43
CA ILE A 127 -10.36 -0.68 8.15
C ILE A 127 -9.09 -1.48 8.40
N TRP A 128 -9.18 -2.47 9.28
CA TRP A 128 -8.14 -3.47 9.50
C TRP A 128 -8.44 -4.69 8.64
N ASN A 129 -7.50 -5.08 7.79
CA ASN A 129 -7.62 -6.34 7.06
C ASN A 129 -7.05 -7.44 7.96
N ASP A 130 -7.93 -8.09 8.71
CA ASP A 130 -7.58 -9.14 9.70
C ASP A 130 -7.08 -10.45 9.07
N THR A 131 -6.67 -10.43 7.80
CA THR A 131 -6.03 -11.58 7.16
C THR A 131 -4.59 -11.67 7.68
N VAL A 132 -4.45 -12.13 8.91
CA VAL A 132 -3.18 -12.57 9.47
C VAL A 132 -2.79 -13.84 8.71
N TRP A 133 -1.74 -13.78 7.91
CA TRP A 133 -1.07 -14.98 7.43
C TRP A 133 0.41 -14.92 7.80
N ILE A 134 0.80 -15.91 8.59
CA ILE A 134 2.18 -16.24 8.95
C ILE A 134 2.84 -16.84 7.68
N PRO A 135 4.11 -16.49 7.37
CA PRO A 135 4.82 -16.97 6.18
C PRO A 135 4.77 -18.48 5.99
#